data_AF-A0A9P5R2T7-F1
#
_entry.id   AF-A0A9P5R2T7-F1
#
_cell.length_a   1.000
_cell.length_b   1.000
_cell.length_c   1.000
_cell.angle_alpha   90.00
_cell.angle_beta   90.00
_cell.angle_gamma   90.00
#
_symmetry.space_group_name_H-M   'P 1'
#
loop_
_entity.id
_entity.type
_entity.pdbx_description
1 polymer ?
#
loop_
_entity_poly.entity_id
_entity_poly.type
_entity_poly.pdbx_seq_one_letter_code
_entity_poly.pdbx_strand_id
1 'polypeptide(L)'
;AISRKTRIVAVVYNASNNELVRTGTLVKNAIVQIDATPFRQWYEAHYATPIGARKAKGAAKVESEEINKARSNHVQRKIESRKDDAKVDAALDHQFAAGRLYACLSSRPGQSGRADGYILEGQELAFYIRKLKK
;
A
#
# COMPACT_ATOMS: atom_id res chain seq x y z
N ALA A 1 10.02 -8.14 -5.47
CA ALA A 1 8.96 -7.99 -4.46
C ALA A 1 9.52 -7.32 -3.21
N ILE A 2 8.75 -6.46 -2.54
CA ILE A 2 9.15 -5.77 -1.32
C ILE A 2 8.22 -6.12 -0.16
N SER A 3 8.72 -6.02 1.06
CA SER A 3 7.91 -6.12 2.27
C SER A 3 8.36 -5.06 3.28
N ARG A 4 7.38 -4.50 3.99
CA ARG A 4 7.61 -3.49 5.04
C ARG A 4 6.67 -3.78 6.21
N LYS A 5 7.19 -3.58 7.42
CA LYS A 5 6.36 -3.56 8.63
C LYS A 5 5.47 -2.33 8.55
N THR A 6 4.17 -2.54 8.63
CA THR A 6 3.17 -1.48 8.64
C THR A 6 2.13 -1.76 9.71
N ARG A 7 1.40 -0.72 10.11
CA ARG A 7 0.30 -0.83 11.06
C ARG A 7 -0.97 -1.28 10.34
N ILE A 8 -1.65 -2.27 10.92
CA ILE A 8 -3.01 -2.64 10.55
C ILE A 8 -3.96 -1.61 11.14
N VAL A 9 -4.80 -1.00 10.30
CA VAL A 9 -5.74 0.05 10.69
C VAL A 9 -7.09 -0.54 11.08
N ALA A 10 -7.68 -1.37 10.21
CA ALA A 10 -8.99 -1.96 10.45
C ALA A 10 -9.19 -3.21 9.58
N VAL A 11 -10.04 -4.14 10.04
CA VAL A 11 -10.59 -5.21 9.21
C VAL A 11 -11.79 -4.65 8.46
N VAL A 12 -11.85 -4.86 7.14
CA VAL A 12 -12.91 -4.30 6.29
C VAL A 12 -13.79 -5.35 5.64
N TYR A 13 -13.27 -6.56 5.45
CA TYR A 13 -14.04 -7.64 4.84
C TYR A 13 -13.53 -9.00 5.32
N ASN A 14 -14.46 -9.92 5.51
CA ASN A 14 -14.19 -11.32 5.78
C ASN A 14 -15.16 -12.17 4.95
N ALA A 15 -14.65 -13.16 4.23
CA ALA A 15 -15.48 -13.99 3.37
C ALA A 15 -16.39 -14.96 4.16
N SER A 16 -15.99 -15.35 5.36
CA SER A 16 -16.65 -16.41 6.14
C SER A 16 -17.68 -15.87 7.13
N ASN A 17 -17.41 -14.74 7.78
CA ASN A 17 -18.28 -14.22 8.83
C ASN A 17 -18.15 -12.69 8.98
N ASN A 18 -19.26 -11.97 8.83
CA ASN A 18 -19.33 -10.52 8.98
C ASN A 18 -19.09 -10.04 10.41
N GLU A 19 -19.36 -10.86 11.43
CA GLU A 19 -19.09 -10.53 12.82
C GLU A 19 -17.60 -10.28 13.07
N LEU A 20 -16.73 -10.98 12.35
CA LEU A 20 -15.28 -10.80 12.45
C LEU A 20 -14.82 -9.43 11.95
N VAL A 21 -15.58 -8.81 11.04
CA VAL A 21 -15.35 -7.44 10.59
C VAL A 21 -15.79 -6.48 11.69
N ARG A 22 -16.98 -6.70 12.28
CA ARG A 22 -17.55 -5.87 13.36
C ARG A 22 -16.66 -5.84 14.60
N THR A 23 -16.05 -6.96 14.98
CA THR A 23 -15.16 -7.07 16.14
C THR A 23 -13.70 -6.74 15.83
N GLY A 24 -13.34 -6.54 14.56
CA GLY A 24 -11.95 -6.31 14.14
C GLY A 24 -11.04 -7.53 14.37
N THR A 25 -11.58 -8.75 14.30
CA THR A 25 -10.82 -9.98 14.58
C THR A 25 -9.94 -10.35 13.38
N LEU A 26 -8.63 -10.49 13.63
CA LEU A 26 -7.65 -10.84 12.60
C LEU A 26 -7.60 -12.36 12.38
N VAL A 27 -7.99 -12.78 11.18
CA VAL A 27 -7.92 -14.18 10.74
C VAL A 27 -7.28 -14.29 9.36
N LYS A 28 -6.89 -15.50 8.98
CA LYS A 28 -6.40 -15.78 7.62
C LYS A 28 -7.47 -15.38 6.59
N ASN A 29 -7.03 -14.78 5.49
CA ASN A 29 -7.82 -14.24 4.39
C ASN A 29 -8.76 -13.08 4.76
N ALA A 30 -8.62 -12.49 5.94
CA ALA A 30 -9.28 -11.22 6.24
C ALA A 30 -8.68 -10.12 5.37
N ILE A 31 -9.54 -9.27 4.81
CA ILE A 31 -9.12 -8.07 4.09
C ILE A 31 -9.05 -6.93 5.09
N VAL A 32 -7.89 -6.30 5.14
CA VAL A 32 -7.55 -5.26 6.10
C VAL A 32 -7.12 -3.98 5.38
N GLN A 33 -7.36 -2.84 6.02
CA GLN A 33 -6.70 -1.59 5.67
C GLN A 33 -5.39 -1.48 6.44
N ILE A 34 -4.32 -1.12 5.74
CA ILE A 34 -2.98 -0.89 6.31
C ILE A 34 -2.48 0.52 5.99
N ASP A 35 -1.56 1.02 6.80
CA ASP A 35 -0.90 2.30 6.54
C ASP A 35 0.01 2.22 5.29
N ALA A 36 -0.17 3.17 4.38
CA ALA A 36 0.58 3.24 3.12
C ALA A 36 1.98 3.87 3.27
N THR A 37 2.25 4.57 4.38
CA THR A 37 3.43 5.43 4.55
C THR A 37 4.76 4.70 4.34
N PRO A 38 5.00 3.49 4.90
CA PRO A 38 6.27 2.79 4.69
C PRO A 38 6.52 2.39 3.23
N PHE A 39 5.46 2.13 2.48
CA PHE A 39 5.54 1.76 1.06
C PHE A 39 5.75 2.99 0.18
N ARG A 40 5.06 4.09 0.48
CA ARG A 40 5.24 5.38 -0.19
C ARG A 40 6.67 5.89 -0.06
N GLN A 41 7.22 5.88 1.17
CA GLN A 41 8.61 6.28 1.42
C GLN A 41 9.60 5.43 0.63
N TRP A 42 9.39 4.11 0.59
CA TRP A 42 10.25 3.23 -0.22
C TRP A 42 10.16 3.56 -1.71
N TYR A 43 8.95 3.79 -2.22
CA TYR A 43 8.72 4.08 -3.63
C TYR A 43 9.42 5.39 -4.06
N GLU A 44 9.23 6.45 -3.27
CA GLU A 44 9.86 7.76 -3.50
C GLU A 44 11.39 7.65 -3.44
N ALA A 45 11.94 6.87 -2.51
CA ALA A 45 13.39 6.61 -2.43
C ALA A 45 13.92 5.80 -3.62
N HIS A 46 13.13 4.84 -4.11
CA HIS A 46 13.55 3.88 -5.13
C HIS A 46 13.50 4.44 -6.55
N TYR A 47 12.43 5.15 -6.87
CA TYR A 47 12.13 5.69 -8.21
C TYR A 47 12.29 7.21 -8.30
N ALA A 48 12.54 7.91 -7.19
CA ALA A 48 12.60 9.38 -7.13
C ALA A 48 11.38 10.05 -7.80
N THR A 49 10.22 9.41 -7.70
CA THR A 49 8.97 9.84 -8.32
C THR A 49 7.88 9.81 -7.25
N PRO A 50 7.01 10.84 -7.17
CA PRO A 50 5.92 10.85 -6.20
C PRO A 50 4.85 9.80 -6.56
N ILE A 51 4.20 9.24 -5.54
CA ILE A 51 3.08 8.31 -5.67
C ILE A 51 1.92 8.77 -4.79
N GLY A 52 0.68 8.66 -5.26
CA GLY A 52 -0.49 9.12 -4.55
C GLY A 52 -0.57 10.64 -4.36
N ALA A 53 0.11 11.41 -5.22
CA ALA A 53 0.05 12.87 -5.17
C ALA A 53 -1.35 13.35 -5.59
N ARG A 54 -2.14 13.84 -4.63
CA ARG A 54 -3.42 14.49 -4.95
C ARG A 54 -3.14 15.74 -5.79
N LYS A 55 -3.74 15.83 -6.98
CA LYS A 55 -3.79 17.06 -7.81
C LYS A 55 -4.60 18.22 -7.16
N ALA A 56 -4.79 18.21 -5.84
CA ALA A 56 -5.51 19.26 -5.13
C ALA A 56 -4.53 20.32 -4.64
N LYS A 57 -4.69 21.56 -5.13
CA LYS A 57 -4.00 22.77 -4.66
C LYS A 57 -4.17 22.88 -3.14
N GLY A 58 -3.15 22.51 -2.36
CA GLY A 58 -3.15 22.68 -0.90
C GLY A 58 -2.95 21.41 -0.08
N ALA A 59 -2.97 20.21 -0.68
CA ALA A 59 -2.37 19.05 -0.02
C ALA A 59 -0.86 19.29 -0.05
N ALA A 60 -0.25 19.55 1.11
CA ALA A 60 1.17 19.76 1.26
C ALA A 60 1.91 18.83 0.31
N LYS A 61 2.71 19.43 -0.57
CA LYS A 61 3.81 18.75 -1.23
C LYS A 61 4.59 18.08 -0.11
N VAL A 62 4.27 16.83 0.21
CA VAL A 62 5.25 15.92 0.77
C VAL A 62 6.12 15.54 -0.43
N GLU A 63 6.77 16.56 -1.02
CA GLU A 63 8.02 16.40 -1.72
C GLU A 63 8.94 15.91 -0.62
N SER A 64 8.99 14.59 -0.46
CA SER A 64 9.90 13.98 0.48
C SER A 64 11.30 14.43 0.11
N GLU A 65 12.10 14.72 1.13
CA GLU A 65 13.52 15.06 0.95
C GLU A 65 14.25 14.03 0.07
N GLU A 66 13.77 12.78 0.08
CA GLU A 66 14.15 11.68 -0.80
C GLU A 66 14.05 12.03 -2.30
N ILE A 67 13.00 12.72 -2.77
CA ILE A 67 12.85 13.06 -4.20
C ILE A 67 13.91 14.08 -4.62
N ASN A 68 14.07 15.16 -3.83
CA ASN A 68 14.94 16.28 -4.13
C ASN A 68 16.41 16.07 -3.69
N LYS A 69 16.73 14.90 -3.14
CA LYS A 69 18.09 14.59 -2.67
C LYS A 69 19.10 14.64 -3.81
N ALA A 70 20.14 15.46 -3.64
CA ALA A 70 21.31 15.46 -4.50
C ALA A 70 21.99 14.08 -4.46
N ARG A 71 22.19 13.48 -5.64
CA ARG A 71 22.72 12.13 -5.81
C ARG A 71 23.92 12.16 -6.73
N SER A 72 24.84 11.22 -6.55
CA SER A 72 25.98 11.07 -7.47
C SER A 72 25.50 10.60 -8.85
N ASN A 73 26.28 10.92 -9.89
CA ASN A 73 25.97 10.58 -11.28
C ASN A 73 25.73 9.08 -11.51
N HIS A 74 26.33 8.21 -10.69
CA HIS A 74 26.11 6.77 -10.77
C HIS A 74 24.73 6.36 -10.23
N VAL A 75 24.32 6.94 -9.09
CA VAL A 75 23.00 6.68 -8.50
C VAL A 75 21.90 7.24 -9.39
N GLN A 76 22.10 8.41 -10.00
CA GLN A 76 21.12 9.01 -10.89
C GLN A 76 20.85 8.15 -12.13
N ARG A 77 21.90 7.63 -12.78
CA ARG A 77 21.77 6.65 -13.88
C ARG A 77 20.99 5.41 -13.47
N LYS A 78 21.22 4.90 -12.26
CA LYS A 78 20.51 3.72 -11.71
C LYS A 78 19.02 3.99 -11.44
N ILE A 79 18.67 5.21 -11.05
CA ILE A 79 17.27 5.60 -10.84
C ILE A 79 16.58 5.78 -12.19
N GLU A 80 17.25 6.43 -13.13
CA GLU A 80 16.73 6.64 -14.48
C GLU A 80 16.43 5.31 -15.18
N SER A 81 17.32 4.32 -15.07
CA SER A 81 17.07 2.98 -15.60
C SER A 81 15.89 2.24 -14.94
N ARG A 82 15.39 2.71 -13.80
CA ARG A 82 14.23 2.11 -13.11
C ARG A 82 12.93 2.85 -13.42
N LYS A 83 12.99 4.04 -13.98
CA LYS A 83 11.78 4.86 -14.22
C LYS A 83 10.80 4.19 -15.16
N ASP A 84 11.29 3.36 -16.08
CA ASP A 84 10.45 2.62 -17.02
C ASP A 84 9.51 1.64 -16.29
N ASP A 85 9.97 1.07 -15.17
CA ASP A 85 9.19 0.14 -14.33
C ASP A 85 8.36 0.86 -13.25
N ALA A 86 8.41 2.20 -13.18
CA ALA A 86 7.72 2.99 -12.15
C ALA A 86 6.21 3.17 -12.43
N LYS A 87 5.62 2.41 -13.35
CA LYS A 87 4.19 2.56 -13.64
C LYS A 87 3.36 1.81 -12.60
N VAL A 88 2.47 2.53 -11.92
CA VAL A 88 1.56 1.98 -10.92
C VAL A 88 0.12 2.01 -11.43
N ASP A 89 -0.68 1.00 -11.08
CA ASP A 89 -2.11 0.95 -11.39
C ASP A 89 -2.87 2.10 -10.72
N ALA A 90 -3.83 2.69 -11.45
CA ALA A 90 -4.56 3.86 -10.99
C ALA A 90 -5.38 3.61 -9.70
N ALA A 91 -5.90 2.40 -9.49
CA ALA A 91 -6.65 2.06 -8.28
C ALA A 91 -5.74 1.98 -7.05
N LEU A 92 -4.48 1.58 -7.25
CA LEU A 92 -3.48 1.55 -6.19
C LEU A 92 -2.95 2.97 -5.90
N ASP A 93 -2.72 3.79 -6.93
CA ASP A 93 -2.31 5.20 -6.77
C ASP A 93 -3.35 6.01 -5.97
N HIS A 94 -4.65 5.79 -6.23
CA HIS A 94 -5.72 6.40 -5.44
C HIS A 94 -5.68 5.99 -3.95
N GLN A 95 -5.32 4.74 -3.65
CA GLN A 95 -5.16 4.27 -2.27
C GLN A 95 -3.94 4.87 -1.58
N PHE A 96 -2.82 5.02 -2.30
CA PHE A 96 -1.67 5.78 -1.80
C PHE A 96 -2.05 7.22 -1.47
N ALA A 97 -2.87 7.87 -2.32
CA ALA A 97 -3.39 9.22 -2.07
C ALA A 97 -4.36 9.29 -0.87
N ALA A 98 -5.01 8.18 -0.52
CA ALA A 98 -5.83 8.04 0.68
C ALA A 98 -5.00 7.74 1.94
N GLY A 99 -3.72 7.37 1.79
CA GLY A 99 -2.83 6.96 2.88
C GLY A 99 -3.12 5.57 3.45
N ARG A 100 -4.01 4.80 2.82
CA ARG A 100 -4.41 3.47 3.27
C ARG A 100 -4.50 2.51 2.10
N LEU A 101 -3.85 1.35 2.23
CA LEU A 101 -3.90 0.28 1.23
C LEU A 101 -4.77 -0.87 1.73
N TYR A 102 -5.42 -1.58 0.81
CA TYR A 102 -6.06 -2.85 1.11
C TYR A 102 -5.04 -4.00 1.00
N ALA A 103 -5.05 -4.88 1.99
CA ALA A 103 -4.19 -6.05 2.04
C ALA A 103 -4.98 -7.29 2.50
N CYS A 104 -4.52 -8.47 2.09
CA CYS A 104 -5.05 -9.75 2.53
C CYS A 104 -4.06 -10.41 3.51
N LEU A 105 -4.56 -10.83 4.67
CA LEU A 105 -3.75 -11.60 5.62
C LEU A 105 -3.58 -13.04 5.13
N SER A 106 -2.35 -13.50 4.95
CA SER A 106 -2.05 -14.88 4.55
C SER A 106 -1.69 -15.77 5.73
N SER A 107 -1.21 -15.17 6.83
CA SER A 107 -0.86 -15.87 8.06
C SER A 107 -2.09 -16.30 8.88
N ARG A 108 -1.86 -17.12 9.91
CA ARG A 108 -2.88 -17.50 10.91
C ARG A 108 -2.48 -16.91 12.27
N PRO A 109 -2.90 -15.67 12.59
CA PRO A 109 -2.41 -14.94 13.76
C PRO A 109 -2.59 -15.69 15.08
N GLY A 110 -3.69 -16.43 15.26
CA GLY A 110 -3.94 -17.21 16.48
C GLY A 110 -3.01 -18.41 16.70
N GLN A 111 -2.21 -18.80 15.70
CA GLN A 111 -1.22 -19.88 15.80
C GLN A 111 0.20 -19.34 15.70
N SER A 112 0.46 -18.43 14.75
CA SER A 112 1.80 -17.90 14.50
C SER A 112 2.16 -16.68 15.37
N GLY A 113 1.17 -16.05 16.02
CA GLY A 113 1.35 -14.77 16.72
C GLY A 113 1.69 -13.61 15.78
N ARG A 114 1.48 -13.76 14.46
CA ARG A 114 1.85 -12.78 13.43
C ARG A 114 0.72 -12.55 12.44
N ALA A 115 0.51 -11.30 12.05
CA ALA A 115 -0.45 -10.90 11.02
C ALA A 115 0.29 -10.40 9.77
N ASP A 116 0.79 -11.36 9.00
CA ASP A 116 1.52 -11.13 7.75
C ASP A 116 0.58 -11.34 6.56
N GLY A 117 0.83 -10.61 5.49
CA GLY A 117 -0.03 -10.58 4.32
C GLY A 117 0.60 -9.88 3.14
N TYR A 118 -0.19 -9.65 2.10
CA TYR A 118 0.23 -8.97 0.88
C TYR A 118 -0.80 -7.91 0.48
N ILE A 119 -0.33 -6.87 -0.22
CA ILE A 119 -1.18 -5.79 -0.74
C ILE A 119 -1.99 -6.33 -1.92
N LEU A 120 -3.26 -5.94 -1.99
CA LEU A 120 -4.14 -6.33 -3.09
C LEU A 120 -3.82 -5.49 -4.34
N GLU A 121 -3.63 -6.15 -5.47
CA GLU A 121 -3.32 -5.51 -6.76
C GLU A 121 -4.24 -6.05 -7.89
N GLY A 122 -4.30 -5.32 -9.00
CA GLY A 122 -4.95 -5.77 -10.24
C GLY A 122 -6.39 -6.28 -10.08
N GLN A 123 -6.65 -7.47 -10.61
CA GLN A 123 -8.00 -8.07 -10.64
C GLN A 123 -8.52 -8.40 -9.24
N GLU A 124 -7.65 -8.81 -8.32
CA GLU A 124 -8.02 -9.14 -6.96
C GLU A 124 -8.49 -7.88 -6.21
N LEU A 125 -7.73 -6.78 -6.35
CA LEU A 125 -8.14 -5.50 -5.81
C LEU A 125 -9.49 -5.05 -6.38
N ALA A 126 -9.68 -5.16 -7.69
CA ALA A 126 -10.94 -4.82 -8.34
C ALA A 126 -12.11 -5.67 -7.82
N PHE A 127 -11.89 -6.96 -7.55
CA PHE A 127 -12.90 -7.85 -6.98
C PHE A 127 -13.34 -7.40 -5.58
N TYR A 128 -12.38 -7.14 -4.67
CA TYR A 128 -12.70 -6.76 -3.29
C TYR A 128 -13.27 -5.35 -3.20
N ILE A 129 -12.82 -4.39 -4.02
CA ILE A 129 -13.45 -3.06 -4.10
C ILE A 129 -14.92 -3.19 -4.49
N ARG A 130 -15.28 -4.06 -5.45
CA ARG A 130 -16.68 -4.28 -5.81
C ARG A 130 -17.50 -4.89 -4.67
N LYS A 131 -16.91 -5.78 -3.87
CA LYS A 131 -17.56 -6.39 -2.70
C LYS A 131 -17.80 -5.38 -1.57
N LEU A 132 -16.88 -4.45 -1.36
CA LEU A 132 -16.97 -3.41 -0.33
C LEU A 132 -17.94 -2.27 -0.68
N LYS A 133 -18.24 -2.07 -1.97
CA LYS A 133 -19.20 -1.05 -2.43
C LYS A 133 -20.65 -1.54 -2.46
N LYS A 134 -20.88 -2.83 -2.27
CA LYS A 134 -22.22 -3.42 -2.14
C LYS A 134 -22.67 -3.34 -0.69
#